data_AF-A0A1G7SZH6-F1
#
_entry.id   AF-A0A1G7SZH6-F1
#
_cell.length_a   1.000
_cell.length_b   1.000
_cell.length_c   1.000
_cell.angle_alpha   90.00
_cell.angle_beta   90.00
_cell.angle_gamma   90.00
#
_symmetry.space_group_name_H-M   'P 1'
#
loop_
_entity.id
_entity.type
_entity.pdbx_description
1 polymer ?
#
loop_
_entity_poly.entity_id
_entity_poly.type
_entity_poly.pdbx_seq_one_letter_code
_entity_poly.pdbx_strand_id
1 'polypeptide(L)'
;MTEWLLNTTPRKIVEQVYGGSQPLATIVLKTGGAPLDAPAYYAQIADIMLSTAARQKRQARCLVQAQNITSSLLRTLTVLRDDYLHPALVNDITNSGMAQRIELVSGFLLNTCPDLTAGILAQSLKSRETQSLQDWATQMLLRHGAVDCDLCDDEDFVFLRSAADFHRAAAEYHNSLADPDVGKLTNAAFGVAAYAVYQHEPLIVELTRMHDGRDRLWVVEGVHAPDNGFVSDWVEDEIRAKLRDRGVLSLAICTGSDDLNEVAEHLHFADPFGRHALRRRHRRLRR
;
A
#
# COMPACT_ATOMS: atom_id res chain seq x y z
N MET A 1 -19.56 3.00 -43.08
CA MET A 1 -19.09 4.07 -42.16
C MET A 1 -17.85 3.64 -41.38
N THR A 2 -17.82 2.43 -40.82
CA THR A 2 -16.66 1.81 -40.15
C THR A 2 -15.41 1.71 -41.04
N GLU A 3 -15.57 1.29 -42.30
CA GLU A 3 -14.45 1.17 -43.26
C GLU A 3 -13.82 2.53 -43.63
N TRP A 4 -14.62 3.60 -43.64
CA TRP A 4 -14.13 4.96 -43.84
C TRP A 4 -13.32 5.45 -42.64
N LEU A 5 -13.76 5.18 -41.40
CA LEU A 5 -13.04 5.55 -40.18
C LEU A 5 -11.69 4.82 -40.06
N LEU A 6 -11.59 3.59 -40.57
CA LEU A 6 -10.35 2.79 -40.52
C LEU A 6 -9.30 3.23 -41.53
N ASN A 7 -9.72 3.80 -42.66
CA ASN A 7 -8.84 4.19 -43.77
C ASN A 7 -8.59 5.70 -43.88
N THR A 8 -9.27 6.52 -43.07
CA THR A 8 -9.18 7.98 -43.11
C THR A 8 -8.19 8.49 -42.07
N THR A 9 -7.36 9.48 -42.45
CA THR A 9 -6.42 10.08 -41.51
C THR A 9 -7.16 10.74 -40.34
N PRO A 10 -6.68 10.61 -39.09
CA PRO A 10 -7.36 11.13 -37.91
C PRO A 10 -7.77 12.61 -38.01
N ARG A 11 -6.96 13.43 -38.69
CA ARG A 11 -7.25 14.84 -38.99
C ARG A 11 -8.54 15.05 -39.78
N LYS A 12 -8.76 14.28 -40.86
CA LYS A 12 -9.95 14.40 -41.70
C LYS A 12 -11.23 14.00 -40.94
N ILE A 13 -11.14 12.98 -40.08
CA ILE A 13 -12.25 12.56 -39.21
C ILE A 13 -12.66 13.71 -38.29
N VAL A 14 -11.68 14.38 -37.69
CA VAL A 14 -11.91 15.51 -36.79
C VAL A 14 -12.51 16.72 -37.49
N GLU A 15 -11.93 17.15 -38.62
CA GLU A 15 -12.37 18.33 -39.35
C GLU A 15 -13.82 18.16 -39.83
N GLN A 16 -14.19 16.94 -40.24
CA GLN A 16 -15.50 16.63 -40.80
C GLN A 16 -16.59 16.40 -39.74
N VAL A 17 -16.24 15.92 -38.54
CA VAL A 17 -17.20 15.62 -37.46
C VAL A 17 -17.35 16.78 -36.47
N TYR A 18 -16.27 17.52 -36.16
CA TYR A 18 -16.24 18.51 -35.08
C TYR A 18 -15.99 19.96 -35.54
N GLY A 19 -16.06 20.24 -36.84
CA GLY A 19 -16.16 21.62 -37.35
C GLY A 19 -14.85 22.43 -37.32
N GLY A 20 -13.71 21.80 -37.60
CA GLY A 20 -12.48 22.54 -37.94
C GLY A 20 -11.81 23.33 -36.81
N SER A 21 -12.02 22.99 -35.53
CA SER A 21 -11.31 23.66 -34.44
C SER A 21 -9.81 23.33 -34.48
N GLN A 22 -8.99 24.37 -34.72
CA GLN A 22 -7.54 24.25 -34.89
C GLN A 22 -6.83 23.55 -33.70
N PRO A 23 -7.21 23.78 -32.43
CA PRO A 23 -6.64 23.05 -31.29
C PRO A 23 -6.89 21.54 -31.35
N LEU A 24 -8.09 21.11 -31.78
CA LEU A 24 -8.47 19.69 -31.82
C LEU A 24 -7.76 18.97 -32.97
N ALA A 25 -7.59 19.64 -34.12
CA ALA A 25 -6.76 19.14 -35.21
C ALA A 25 -5.29 18.94 -34.78
N THR A 26 -4.69 19.90 -34.06
CA THR A 26 -3.31 19.78 -33.55
C THR A 26 -3.16 18.62 -32.56
N ILE A 27 -4.12 18.47 -31.64
CA ILE A 27 -4.11 17.36 -30.67
C ILE A 27 -4.26 16.02 -31.37
N VAL A 28 -5.15 15.90 -32.35
CA VAL A 28 -5.34 14.64 -33.07
C VAL A 28 -4.15 14.29 -33.97
N LEU A 29 -3.38 15.26 -34.45
CA LEU A 29 -2.09 14.96 -35.11
C LEU A 29 -1.09 14.27 -34.17
N LYS A 30 -1.19 14.49 -32.85
CA LYS A 30 -0.35 13.81 -31.84
C LYS A 30 -0.73 12.35 -31.62
N THR A 31 -1.84 11.85 -32.17
CA THR A 31 -2.07 10.40 -32.22
C THR A 31 -1.12 9.71 -33.20
N GLY A 32 -0.43 10.49 -34.06
CA GLY A 32 0.47 9.98 -35.07
C GLY A 32 -0.27 9.30 -36.22
N GLY A 33 0.44 8.41 -36.92
CA GLY A 33 -0.10 7.66 -38.07
C GLY A 33 -0.87 6.38 -37.69
N ALA A 34 -0.79 5.93 -36.44
CA ALA A 34 -1.50 4.75 -35.97
C ALA A 34 -2.86 5.16 -35.38
N PRO A 35 -3.97 4.48 -35.74
CA PRO A 35 -5.27 4.76 -35.14
C PRO A 35 -5.30 4.33 -33.66
N LEU A 36 -6.16 4.99 -32.89
CA LEU A 36 -6.44 4.58 -31.51
C LEU A 36 -7.20 3.24 -31.50
N ASP A 37 -7.03 2.45 -30.44
CA ASP A 37 -7.58 1.08 -30.32
C ASP A 37 -9.11 1.05 -30.42
N ALA A 38 -9.76 2.16 -30.06
CA ALA A 38 -11.21 2.32 -30.09
C ALA A 38 -11.61 3.68 -30.68
N PRO A 39 -12.57 3.74 -31.63
CA PRO A 39 -13.05 4.99 -32.21
C PRO A 39 -13.61 5.99 -31.18
N ALA A 40 -14.20 5.48 -30.09
CA ALA A 40 -14.74 6.30 -28.99
C ALA A 40 -13.70 7.22 -28.35
N TYR A 41 -12.40 6.90 -28.46
CA TYR A 41 -11.33 7.75 -27.93
C TYR A 41 -11.17 9.08 -28.65
N TYR A 42 -11.53 9.16 -29.93
CA TYR A 42 -11.53 10.44 -30.64
C TYR A 42 -12.63 11.38 -30.13
N ALA A 43 -13.80 10.82 -29.80
CA ALA A 43 -14.87 11.57 -29.14
C ALA A 43 -14.44 12.02 -27.73
N GLN A 44 -13.79 11.14 -26.97
CA GLN A 44 -13.25 11.49 -25.66
C GLN A 44 -12.23 12.64 -25.74
N ILE A 45 -11.33 12.65 -26.73
CA ILE A 45 -10.41 13.77 -26.95
C ILE A 45 -11.18 15.07 -27.20
N ALA A 46 -12.20 15.03 -28.06
CA ALA A 46 -13.03 16.19 -28.34
C ALA A 46 -13.72 16.71 -27.08
N ASP A 47 -14.34 15.83 -26.30
CA ASP A 47 -15.02 16.16 -25.05
C ASP A 47 -14.04 16.81 -24.04
N ILE A 48 -12.83 16.26 -23.90
CA ILE A 48 -11.80 16.82 -23.03
C ILE A 48 -11.40 18.23 -23.48
N MET A 49 -11.18 18.43 -24.78
CA MET A 49 -10.67 19.70 -25.33
C MET A 49 -11.74 20.81 -25.39
N LEU A 50 -13.01 20.46 -25.54
CA LEU A 50 -14.11 21.41 -25.67
C LEU A 50 -14.82 21.70 -24.34
N SER A 51 -14.62 20.88 -23.31
CA SER A 51 -15.28 21.05 -22.02
C SER A 51 -14.72 22.23 -21.22
N THR A 52 -15.61 22.89 -20.47
CA THR A 52 -15.27 23.99 -19.55
C THR A 52 -15.03 23.52 -18.11
N ALA A 53 -15.31 22.25 -17.83
CA ALA A 53 -15.19 21.66 -16.50
C ALA A 53 -13.72 21.56 -16.03
N ALA A 54 -13.50 21.74 -14.73
CA ALA A 54 -12.15 21.88 -14.15
C ALA A 54 -11.28 20.63 -14.38
N ARG A 55 -11.83 19.43 -14.19
CA ARG A 55 -11.13 18.16 -14.43
C ARG A 55 -10.70 18.03 -15.90
N GLN A 56 -11.61 18.28 -16.84
CA GLN A 56 -11.32 18.21 -18.27
C GLN A 56 -10.29 19.24 -18.69
N LYS A 57 -10.28 20.45 -18.11
CA LYS A 57 -9.20 21.42 -18.33
C LYS A 57 -7.83 20.90 -17.90
N ARG A 58 -7.74 20.16 -16.78
CA ARG A 58 -6.49 19.50 -16.35
C ARG A 58 -6.09 18.40 -17.32
N GLN A 59 -7.04 17.55 -17.74
CA GLN A 59 -6.79 16.51 -18.76
C GLN A 59 -6.33 17.12 -20.09
N ALA A 60 -6.97 18.18 -20.56
CA ALA A 60 -6.60 18.91 -21.77
C ALA A 60 -5.17 19.44 -21.69
N ARG A 61 -4.77 20.01 -20.54
CA ARG A 61 -3.39 20.43 -20.31
C ARG A 61 -2.40 19.28 -20.44
N CYS A 62 -2.73 18.09 -19.93
CA CYS A 62 -1.91 16.89 -20.11
C CYS A 62 -1.83 16.47 -21.59
N LEU A 63 -2.93 16.46 -22.33
CA LEU A 63 -2.94 16.13 -23.77
C LEU A 63 -2.14 17.13 -24.61
N VAL A 64 -2.25 18.42 -24.30
CA VAL A 64 -1.49 19.49 -24.98
C VAL A 64 0.01 19.34 -24.76
N GLN A 65 0.44 18.90 -23.59
CA GLN A 65 1.87 18.73 -23.26
C GLN A 65 2.42 17.34 -23.60
N ALA A 66 1.56 16.34 -23.83
CA ALA A 66 1.99 15.02 -24.24
C ALA A 66 2.71 15.06 -25.61
N GLN A 67 3.76 14.25 -25.76
CA GLN A 67 4.44 14.10 -27.05
C GLN A 67 3.59 13.30 -28.04
N ASN A 68 3.02 12.19 -27.57
CA ASN A 68 2.13 11.32 -28.33
C ASN A 68 0.87 11.01 -27.53
N ILE A 69 -0.28 10.95 -28.21
CA ILE A 69 -1.56 10.59 -27.61
C ILE A 69 -1.91 9.16 -27.99
N THR A 70 -1.92 8.28 -27.00
CA THR A 70 -2.21 6.86 -27.17
C THR A 70 -3.49 6.48 -26.43
N SER A 71 -4.07 5.32 -26.78
CA SER A 71 -5.19 4.72 -26.03
C SER A 71 -4.85 4.54 -24.55
N SER A 72 -3.59 4.18 -24.26
CA SER A 72 -3.08 4.03 -22.90
C SER A 72 -3.09 5.35 -22.13
N LEU A 73 -2.64 6.45 -22.75
CA LEU A 73 -2.66 7.79 -22.14
C LEU A 73 -4.09 8.21 -21.78
N LEU A 74 -5.05 8.02 -22.68
CA LEU A 74 -6.45 8.38 -22.45
C LEU A 74 -7.08 7.58 -21.31
N ARG A 75 -6.78 6.27 -21.23
CA ARG A 75 -7.16 5.43 -20.09
C ARG A 75 -6.54 5.93 -18.79
N THR A 76 -5.24 6.27 -18.79
CA THR A 76 -4.55 6.86 -17.62
C THR A 76 -5.23 8.13 -17.15
N LEU A 77 -5.53 9.09 -18.05
CA LEU A 77 -6.21 10.34 -17.70
C LEU A 77 -7.63 10.13 -17.14
N THR A 78 -8.29 9.03 -17.51
CA THR A 78 -9.63 8.68 -17.01
C THR A 78 -9.56 8.15 -15.59
N VAL A 79 -8.56 7.33 -15.28
CA VAL A 79 -8.38 6.67 -13.98
C VAL A 79 -7.91 7.63 -12.89
N LEU A 80 -6.98 8.53 -13.22
CA LEU A 80 -6.34 9.39 -12.22
C LEU A 80 -7.31 10.40 -11.59
N ARG A 81 -7.20 10.62 -10.28
CA ARG A 81 -7.89 11.71 -9.56
C ARG A 81 -7.37 13.08 -9.99
N ASP A 82 -8.16 14.12 -9.72
CA ASP A 82 -7.89 15.47 -10.21
C ASP A 82 -6.52 16.01 -9.83
N ASP A 83 -6.04 15.72 -8.61
CA ASP A 83 -4.74 16.17 -8.11
C ASP A 83 -3.55 15.52 -8.84
N TYR A 84 -3.76 14.36 -9.46
CA TYR A 84 -2.72 13.64 -10.20
C TYR A 84 -2.70 13.99 -11.68
N LEU A 85 -3.66 14.79 -12.16
CA LEU A 85 -3.70 15.31 -13.53
C LEU A 85 -2.71 16.47 -13.73
N HIS A 86 -1.43 16.17 -13.55
CA HIS A 86 -0.32 17.07 -13.80
C HIS A 86 0.53 16.51 -14.95
N PRO A 87 0.92 17.31 -15.96
CA PRO A 87 1.64 16.82 -17.13
C PRO A 87 2.91 16.02 -16.81
N ALA A 88 3.74 16.51 -15.87
CA ALA A 88 4.94 15.78 -15.43
C ALA A 88 4.60 14.37 -14.90
N LEU A 89 3.66 14.28 -13.96
CA LEU A 89 3.26 12.99 -13.36
C LEU A 89 2.62 12.05 -14.39
N VAL A 90 1.76 12.58 -15.27
CA VAL A 90 1.12 11.77 -16.32
C VAL A 90 2.15 11.22 -17.30
N ASN A 91 3.19 12.01 -17.64
CA ASN A 91 4.27 11.55 -18.52
C ASN A 91 5.11 10.43 -17.87
N ASP A 92 5.27 10.45 -16.54
CA ASP A 92 5.98 9.40 -15.80
C ASP A 92 5.15 8.11 -15.65
N ILE A 93 3.83 8.21 -15.78
CA ILE A 93 2.91 7.06 -15.71
C ILE A 93 2.84 6.40 -17.09
N THR A 94 3.65 5.36 -17.27
CA THR A 94 3.83 4.68 -18.56
C THR A 94 2.57 4.00 -19.10
N ASN A 95 1.63 3.59 -18.25
CA ASN A 95 0.40 2.92 -18.67
C ASN A 95 -0.73 2.99 -17.63
N SER A 96 -1.94 2.67 -18.10
CA SER A 96 -3.16 2.67 -17.27
C SER A 96 -3.12 1.70 -16.07
N GLY A 97 -2.39 0.59 -16.15
CA GLY A 97 -2.22 -0.34 -15.02
C GLY A 97 -1.40 0.29 -13.88
N MET A 98 -0.36 1.06 -14.22
CA MET A 98 0.39 1.85 -13.24
C MET A 98 -0.49 2.95 -12.61
N ALA A 99 -1.32 3.61 -13.41
CA ALA A 99 -2.28 4.60 -12.92
C ALA A 99 -3.25 4.00 -11.89
N GLN A 100 -3.81 2.82 -12.17
CA GLN A 100 -4.68 2.10 -11.24
C GLN A 100 -3.96 1.73 -9.94
N ARG A 101 -2.72 1.25 -10.02
CA ARG A 101 -1.92 0.94 -8.82
C ARG A 101 -1.66 2.18 -7.99
N ILE A 102 -1.33 3.31 -8.62
CA ILE A 102 -1.16 4.60 -7.92
C ILE A 102 -2.46 4.97 -7.21
N GLU A 103 -3.60 4.91 -7.88
CA GLU A 103 -4.90 5.24 -7.27
C GLU A 103 -5.24 4.33 -6.08
N LEU A 104 -4.99 3.02 -6.19
CA LEU A 104 -5.23 2.06 -5.12
C LEU A 104 -4.34 2.34 -3.90
N VAL A 105 -3.03 2.50 -4.12
CA VAL A 105 -2.07 2.78 -3.05
C VAL A 105 -2.36 4.12 -2.41
N SER A 106 -2.63 5.16 -3.20
CA SER A 106 -3.00 6.47 -2.67
C SER A 106 -4.32 6.46 -1.90
N GLY A 107 -5.30 5.68 -2.35
CA GLY A 107 -6.55 5.48 -1.59
C GLY A 107 -6.27 4.85 -0.22
N PHE A 108 -5.44 3.82 -0.18
CA PHE A 108 -5.01 3.19 1.07
C PHE A 108 -4.28 4.18 1.99
N LEU A 109 -3.33 4.95 1.46
CA LEU A 109 -2.57 5.94 2.24
C LEU A 109 -3.47 7.03 2.81
N LEU A 110 -4.43 7.54 2.04
CA LEU A 110 -5.37 8.55 2.54
C LEU A 110 -6.29 8.01 3.66
N ASN A 111 -6.60 6.72 3.64
CA ASN A 111 -7.41 6.10 4.69
C ASN A 111 -6.61 5.80 5.96
N THR A 112 -5.32 5.49 5.81
CA THR A 112 -4.46 5.02 6.92
C THR A 112 -3.62 6.13 7.55
N CYS A 113 -3.41 7.23 6.83
CA CYS A 113 -2.61 8.36 7.28
C CYS A 113 -3.51 9.61 7.39
N PRO A 114 -4.03 9.95 8.58
CA PRO A 114 -5.04 11.01 8.74
C PRO A 114 -4.54 12.40 8.31
N ASP A 115 -3.23 12.64 8.40
CA ASP A 115 -2.62 13.92 8.03
C ASP A 115 -2.30 14.05 6.52
N LEU A 116 -2.47 12.98 5.74
CA LEU A 116 -2.19 13.00 4.31
C LEU A 116 -3.38 13.52 3.51
N THR A 117 -3.09 14.43 2.58
CA THR A 117 -4.06 14.90 1.58
C THR A 117 -3.65 14.44 0.18
N ALA A 118 -4.62 14.39 -0.74
CA ALA A 118 -4.36 14.03 -2.13
C ALA A 118 -3.32 14.97 -2.79
N GLY A 119 -3.30 16.26 -2.40
CA GLY A 119 -2.30 17.23 -2.86
C GLY A 119 -0.88 16.92 -2.34
N ILE A 120 -0.74 16.51 -1.08
CA ILE A 120 0.57 16.10 -0.52
C ILE A 120 1.07 14.85 -1.25
N LEU A 121 0.20 13.85 -1.47
CA LEU A 121 0.56 12.65 -2.23
C LEU A 121 0.95 12.98 -3.68
N ALA A 122 0.22 13.88 -4.34
CA ALA A 122 0.53 14.32 -5.71
C ALA A 122 1.91 14.98 -5.78
N GLN A 123 2.20 15.85 -4.82
CA GLN A 123 3.49 16.54 -4.75
C GLN A 123 4.62 15.54 -4.45
N SER A 124 4.40 14.60 -3.53
CA SER A 124 5.36 13.54 -3.21
C SER A 124 5.65 12.65 -4.43
N LEU A 125 4.62 12.24 -5.17
CA LEU A 125 4.77 11.44 -6.40
C LEU A 125 5.55 12.20 -7.48
N LYS A 126 5.33 13.51 -7.62
CA LYS A 126 6.10 14.33 -8.57
C LYS A 126 7.58 14.46 -8.20
N SER A 127 7.89 14.43 -6.91
CA SER A 127 9.27 14.39 -6.40
C SER A 127 9.83 12.98 -6.28
N ARG A 128 9.04 11.95 -6.62
CA ARG A 128 9.49 10.57 -6.53
C ARG A 128 10.58 10.39 -7.59
N GLU A 129 11.79 10.16 -7.12
CA GLU A 129 12.91 9.78 -7.97
C GLU A 129 12.66 8.39 -8.60
N THR A 130 13.70 7.70 -9.03
CA THR A 130 13.64 6.32 -9.58
C THR A 130 13.17 5.25 -8.58
N GLN A 131 12.62 5.65 -7.44
CA GLN A 131 12.07 4.76 -6.41
C GLN A 131 10.85 4.00 -6.94
N SER A 132 10.71 2.75 -6.50
CA SER A 132 9.54 1.96 -6.84
C SER A 132 8.28 2.53 -6.17
N LEU A 133 7.10 2.18 -6.70
CA LEU A 133 5.83 2.59 -6.08
C LEU A 133 5.69 2.02 -4.65
N GLN A 134 6.22 0.82 -4.42
CA GLN A 134 6.20 0.17 -3.11
C GLN A 134 7.07 0.94 -2.12
N ASP A 135 8.31 1.27 -2.48
CA ASP A 135 9.22 2.02 -1.60
C ASP A 135 8.64 3.39 -1.25
N TRP A 136 8.07 4.07 -2.25
CA TRP A 136 7.38 5.34 -2.03
C TRP A 136 6.23 5.21 -1.04
N ALA A 137 5.38 4.19 -1.18
CA ALA A 137 4.25 3.95 -0.28
C ALA A 137 4.72 3.64 1.14
N THR A 138 5.73 2.79 1.28
CA THR A 138 6.36 2.44 2.56
C THR A 138 6.93 3.70 3.24
N GLN A 139 7.60 4.58 2.49
CA GLN A 139 8.12 5.85 3.02
C GLN A 139 6.99 6.80 3.48
N MET A 140 5.86 6.83 2.78
CA MET A 140 4.70 7.62 3.23
C MET A 140 4.10 7.08 4.53
N LEU A 141 3.99 5.75 4.66
CA LEU A 141 3.56 5.11 5.91
C LEU A 141 4.56 5.36 7.06
N LEU A 142 5.86 5.26 6.78
CA LEU A 142 6.92 5.51 7.77
C LEU A 142 6.97 6.95 8.27
N ARG A 143 6.40 7.90 7.55
CA ARG A 143 6.28 9.29 8.02
C ARG A 143 4.94 9.62 8.65
N HIS A 144 3.85 9.10 8.07
CA HIS A 144 2.51 9.61 8.33
C HIS A 144 1.51 8.54 8.78
N GLY A 145 1.94 7.28 8.88
CA GLY A 145 1.07 6.17 9.23
C GLY A 145 0.51 6.29 10.63
N ALA A 146 -0.81 6.12 10.75
CA ALA A 146 -1.44 5.73 12.00
C ALA A 146 -1.46 4.20 12.10
N VAL A 147 -1.46 3.68 13.32
CA VAL A 147 -1.48 2.26 13.61
C VAL A 147 -2.89 1.83 14.01
N ASP A 148 -3.40 0.78 13.37
CA ASP A 148 -4.71 0.21 13.67
C ASP A 148 -4.59 -0.80 14.81
N CYS A 149 -4.83 -0.32 16.04
CA CYS A 149 -4.85 -1.15 17.25
C CYS A 149 -6.08 -0.79 18.08
N ASP A 150 -6.91 -1.80 18.38
CA ASP A 150 -8.16 -1.68 19.14
C ASP A 150 -7.97 -1.92 20.66
N LEU A 151 -6.77 -2.31 21.09
CA LEU A 151 -6.42 -2.37 22.52
C LEU A 151 -6.23 -0.95 23.06
N CYS A 152 -6.75 -0.65 24.25
CA CYS A 152 -6.54 0.66 24.91
C CYS A 152 -5.23 0.69 25.71
N ASP A 153 -4.71 1.88 26.00
CA ASP A 153 -3.59 2.02 26.95
C ASP A 153 -4.09 1.80 28.39
N ASP A 154 -3.21 1.40 29.30
CA ASP A 154 -3.47 1.27 30.74
C ASP A 154 -2.23 1.64 31.59
N GLU A 155 -2.26 1.30 32.88
CA GLU A 155 -1.14 1.57 33.80
C GLU A 155 0.13 0.77 33.50
N ASP A 156 0.00 -0.37 32.81
CA ASP A 156 1.10 -1.28 32.50
C ASP A 156 1.62 -1.09 31.08
N PHE A 157 0.76 -0.75 30.12
CA PHE A 157 1.06 -0.76 28.69
C PHE A 157 0.62 0.50 27.97
N VAL A 158 1.55 1.08 27.20
CA VAL A 158 1.29 2.18 26.27
C VAL A 158 1.53 1.72 24.85
N PHE A 159 0.47 1.67 24.04
CA PHE A 159 0.59 1.20 22.65
C PHE A 159 1.14 2.29 21.74
N LEU A 160 2.02 1.90 20.82
CA LEU A 160 2.54 2.76 19.78
C LEU A 160 1.45 2.99 18.72
N ARG A 161 0.96 4.24 18.59
CA ARG A 161 -0.21 4.57 17.75
C ARG A 161 0.13 5.21 16.42
N SER A 162 1.37 5.64 16.26
CA SER A 162 1.79 6.43 15.10
C SER A 162 3.21 6.09 14.68
N ALA A 163 3.53 6.41 13.43
CA ALA A 163 4.91 6.36 12.94
C ALA A 163 5.89 7.13 13.86
N ALA A 164 5.47 8.28 14.40
CA ALA A 164 6.28 9.07 15.32
C ALA A 164 6.58 8.31 16.63
N ASP A 165 5.61 7.57 17.17
CA ASP A 165 5.82 6.73 18.36
C ASP A 165 6.81 5.60 18.06
N PHE A 166 6.73 4.97 16.89
CA PHE A 166 7.68 3.94 16.45
C PHE A 166 9.09 4.49 16.30
N HIS A 167 9.27 5.66 15.68
CA HIS A 167 10.59 6.31 15.57
C HIS A 167 11.17 6.66 16.94
N ARG A 168 10.34 7.19 17.85
CA ARG A 168 10.75 7.50 19.22
C ARG A 168 11.17 6.24 19.96
N ALA A 169 10.36 5.19 19.94
CA ALA A 169 10.66 3.92 20.58
C ALA A 169 11.89 3.24 19.95
N ALA A 170 12.03 3.27 18.62
CA ALA A 170 13.21 2.71 17.96
C ALA A 170 14.51 3.38 18.40
N ALA A 171 14.50 4.71 18.56
CA ALA A 171 15.64 5.48 19.02
C ALA A 171 15.94 5.24 20.50
N GLU A 172 14.92 5.22 21.35
CA GLU A 172 15.06 5.02 22.80
C GLU A 172 15.53 3.60 23.15
N TYR A 173 15.00 2.59 22.46
CA TYR A 173 15.26 1.17 22.73
C TYR A 173 16.35 0.58 21.81
N HIS A 174 16.91 1.39 20.91
CA HIS A 174 17.95 0.99 19.96
C HIS A 174 17.59 -0.28 19.17
N ASN A 175 16.36 -0.33 18.63
CA ASN A 175 15.81 -1.51 17.98
C ASN A 175 15.35 -1.22 16.53
N SER A 176 14.83 -2.24 15.85
CA SER A 176 14.42 -2.19 14.44
C SER A 176 12.94 -1.82 14.21
N LEU A 177 12.25 -1.24 15.19
CA LEU A 177 10.82 -0.87 15.05
C LEU A 177 10.57 0.07 13.86
N ALA A 178 11.48 1.01 13.64
CA ALA A 178 11.40 2.00 12.56
C ALA A 178 12.15 1.58 11.28
N ASP A 179 12.73 0.38 11.25
CA ASP A 179 13.48 -0.10 10.10
C ASP A 179 12.52 -0.49 8.95
N PRO A 180 12.61 0.17 7.77
CA PRO A 180 11.77 -0.13 6.62
C PRO A 180 11.89 -1.59 6.15
N ASP A 181 13.05 -2.22 6.32
CA ASP A 181 13.33 -3.56 5.80
C ASP A 181 12.75 -4.66 6.69
N VAL A 182 12.49 -4.36 7.97
CA VAL A 182 11.86 -5.31 8.91
C VAL A 182 10.34 -5.25 8.83
N GLY A 183 9.77 -4.08 8.51
CA GLY A 183 8.34 -3.94 8.24
C GLY A 183 7.43 -3.93 9.47
N LYS A 184 7.96 -3.73 10.68
CA LYS A 184 7.17 -3.69 11.95
C LYS A 184 6.11 -2.61 11.93
N LEU A 185 6.47 -1.36 11.62
CA LEU A 185 5.51 -0.27 11.49
C LEU A 185 4.50 -0.54 10.37
N THR A 186 4.93 -1.11 9.24
CA THR A 186 4.03 -1.45 8.13
C THR A 186 2.98 -2.47 8.56
N ASN A 187 3.38 -3.55 9.25
CA ASN A 187 2.47 -4.54 9.80
C ASN A 187 1.49 -3.92 10.81
N ALA A 188 1.96 -2.97 11.61
CA ALA A 188 1.14 -2.25 12.57
C ALA A 188 0.12 -1.32 11.88
N ALA A 189 0.54 -0.59 10.85
CA ALA A 189 -0.35 0.24 10.04
C ALA A 189 -1.45 -0.58 9.33
N PHE A 190 -1.16 -1.85 8.99
CA PHE A 190 -2.15 -2.78 8.44
C PHE A 190 -3.04 -3.47 9.50
N GLY A 191 -2.85 -3.16 10.79
CA GLY A 191 -3.57 -3.81 11.88
C GLY A 191 -3.27 -5.31 12.04
N VAL A 192 -2.12 -5.75 11.50
CA VAL A 192 -1.62 -7.12 11.62
C VAL A 192 -0.79 -7.28 12.89
N ALA A 193 -0.10 -6.24 13.32
CA ALA A 193 0.69 -6.23 14.54
C ALA A 193 0.32 -5.05 15.44
N ALA A 194 0.60 -5.16 16.73
CA ALA A 194 0.54 -4.05 17.66
C ALA A 194 1.77 -4.11 18.56
N TYR A 195 2.26 -2.94 18.96
CA TYR A 195 3.46 -2.82 19.78
C TYR A 195 3.13 -1.95 20.98
N ALA A 196 3.58 -2.36 22.16
CA ALA A 196 3.37 -1.62 23.39
C ALA A 196 4.67 -1.49 24.18
N VAL A 197 4.86 -0.33 24.79
CA VAL A 197 5.87 -0.11 25.82
C VAL A 197 5.30 -0.63 27.14
N TYR A 198 6.06 -1.48 27.83
CA TYR A 198 5.79 -1.83 29.22
C TYR A 198 6.28 -0.71 30.14
N GLN A 199 5.44 -0.25 31.06
CA GLN A 199 5.74 0.94 31.89
C GLN A 199 6.73 0.66 33.03
N HIS A 200 6.81 -0.58 33.51
CA HIS A 200 7.61 -0.93 34.70
C HIS A 200 9.07 -1.27 34.38
N GLU A 201 9.35 -1.65 33.13
CA GLU A 201 10.69 -1.96 32.63
C GLU A 201 10.81 -1.54 31.17
N PRO A 202 12.01 -1.20 30.65
CA PRO A 202 12.19 -0.76 29.27
C PRO A 202 12.05 -1.95 28.31
N LEU A 203 10.83 -2.46 28.13
CA LEU A 203 10.50 -3.58 27.25
C LEU A 203 9.47 -3.16 26.20
N ILE A 204 9.61 -3.72 25.00
CA ILE A 204 8.62 -3.63 23.94
C ILE A 204 7.92 -4.98 23.81
N VAL A 205 6.61 -4.97 23.98
CA VAL A 205 5.75 -6.11 23.70
C VAL A 205 5.32 -6.05 22.24
N GLU A 206 5.50 -7.16 21.53
CA GLU A 206 5.04 -7.38 20.17
C GLU A 206 3.83 -8.33 20.17
N LEU A 207 2.73 -7.85 19.61
CA LEU A 207 1.49 -8.59 19.44
C LEU A 207 1.22 -8.79 17.95
N THR A 208 0.62 -9.93 17.62
CA THR A 208 0.17 -10.26 16.27
C THR A 208 -1.31 -10.57 16.28
N ARG A 209 -2.01 -10.15 15.22
CA ARG A 209 -3.45 -10.39 15.06
C ARG A 209 -3.65 -11.71 14.33
N MET A 210 -4.33 -12.64 14.97
CA MET A 210 -4.68 -13.94 14.41
C MET A 210 -6.18 -14.06 14.19
N HIS A 211 -6.55 -15.00 13.32
CA HIS A 211 -7.94 -15.37 13.07
C HIS A 211 -8.10 -16.85 13.39
N ASP A 212 -8.99 -17.20 14.32
CA ASP A 212 -9.21 -18.59 14.75
C ASP A 212 -10.26 -19.34 13.91
N GLY A 213 -10.79 -18.67 12.88
CA GLY A 213 -11.85 -19.16 12.01
C GLY A 213 -13.22 -18.54 12.31
N ARG A 214 -13.38 -17.88 13.47
CA ARG A 214 -14.60 -17.18 13.87
C ARG A 214 -14.35 -15.71 14.14
N ASP A 215 -13.35 -15.41 14.96
CA ASP A 215 -13.05 -14.07 15.42
C ASP A 215 -11.57 -13.72 15.22
N ARG A 216 -11.29 -12.42 15.28
CA ARG A 216 -9.91 -11.90 15.32
C ARG A 216 -9.50 -11.72 16.76
N LEU A 217 -8.32 -12.22 17.09
CA LEU A 217 -7.76 -12.16 18.44
C LEU A 217 -6.30 -11.69 18.39
N TRP A 218 -5.86 -11.04 19.45
CA TRP A 218 -4.47 -10.66 19.62
C TRP A 218 -3.70 -11.76 20.32
N VAL A 219 -2.47 -11.98 19.89
CA VAL A 219 -1.56 -12.95 20.51
C VAL A 219 -0.22 -12.30 20.78
N VAL A 220 0.35 -12.59 21.94
CA VAL A 220 1.73 -12.21 22.26
C VAL A 220 2.70 -12.99 21.38
N GLU A 221 3.39 -12.29 20.50
CA GLU A 221 4.42 -12.85 19.62
C GLU A 221 5.80 -12.81 20.29
N GLY A 222 6.13 -11.71 20.99
CA GLY A 222 7.40 -11.60 21.71
C GLY A 222 7.48 -10.41 22.67
N VAL A 223 8.47 -10.47 23.55
CA VAL A 223 8.86 -9.37 24.44
C VAL A 223 10.33 -9.07 24.17
N HIS A 224 10.65 -7.80 23.94
CA HIS A 224 11.96 -7.38 23.47
C HIS A 224 12.57 -6.35 24.41
N ALA A 225 13.75 -6.68 24.95
CA ALA A 225 14.57 -5.72 25.67
C ALA A 225 15.31 -4.76 24.70
N PRO A 226 15.85 -3.64 25.20
CA PRO A 226 16.66 -2.73 24.40
C PRO A 226 17.88 -3.45 23.83
N ASP A 227 18.34 -3.03 22.66
CA ASP A 227 19.45 -3.68 21.93
C ASP A 227 19.25 -5.18 21.65
N ASN A 228 18.00 -5.67 21.68
CA ASN A 228 17.64 -7.10 21.65
C ASN A 228 18.29 -7.90 22.80
N GLY A 229 18.37 -7.28 23.98
CA GLY A 229 18.87 -7.91 25.20
C GLY A 229 18.02 -9.09 25.69
N PHE A 230 18.47 -9.68 26.79
CA PHE A 230 17.77 -10.78 27.44
C PHE A 230 16.57 -10.27 28.24
N VAL A 231 15.43 -10.96 28.10
CA VAL A 231 14.24 -10.81 28.95
C VAL A 231 14.14 -12.07 29.80
N SER A 232 13.94 -11.90 31.11
CA SER A 232 13.80 -13.08 31.99
C SER A 232 12.44 -13.74 31.84
N ASP A 233 12.39 -15.07 31.95
CA ASP A 233 11.15 -15.86 31.86
C ASP A 233 10.07 -15.36 32.84
N TRP A 234 10.48 -14.95 34.04
CA TRP A 234 9.55 -14.42 35.05
C TRP A 234 8.85 -13.13 34.59
N VAL A 235 9.61 -12.21 33.96
CA VAL A 235 9.04 -10.97 33.42
C VAL A 235 8.17 -11.25 32.20
N GLU A 236 8.58 -12.18 31.32
CA GLU A 236 7.73 -12.61 30.21
C GLU A 236 6.41 -13.20 30.69
N ASP A 237 6.43 -14.07 31.70
CA ASP A 237 5.25 -14.69 32.29
C ASP A 237 4.33 -13.65 32.94
N GLU A 238 4.91 -12.67 33.64
CA GLU A 238 4.16 -11.56 34.23
C GLU A 238 3.44 -10.74 33.14
N ILE A 239 4.16 -10.33 32.09
CA ILE A 239 3.59 -9.57 30.97
C ILE A 239 2.49 -10.36 30.28
N ARG A 240 2.71 -11.66 30.03
CA ARG A 240 1.71 -12.55 29.43
C ARG A 240 0.48 -12.72 30.32
N ALA A 241 0.64 -12.77 31.64
CA ALA A 241 -0.48 -12.82 32.58
C ALA A 241 -1.32 -11.54 32.52
N LYS A 242 -0.68 -10.36 32.60
CA LYS A 242 -1.35 -9.06 32.50
C LYS A 242 -2.11 -8.89 31.17
N LEU A 243 -1.51 -9.31 30.05
CA LEU A 243 -2.14 -9.24 28.73
C LEU A 243 -3.30 -10.24 28.57
N ARG A 244 -3.22 -11.40 29.24
CA ARG A 244 -4.30 -12.40 29.25
C ARG A 244 -5.56 -11.88 29.92
N ASP A 245 -5.42 -11.13 31.00
CA ASP A 245 -6.54 -10.47 31.68
C ASP A 245 -7.27 -9.46 30.77
N ARG A 246 -6.60 -9.04 29.69
CA ARG A 246 -7.12 -8.15 28.65
C ARG A 246 -7.63 -8.89 27.40
N GLY A 247 -7.71 -10.21 27.45
CA GLY A 247 -8.17 -11.05 26.34
C GLY A 247 -7.12 -11.31 25.25
N VAL A 248 -5.86 -10.94 25.48
CA VAL A 248 -4.76 -11.26 24.56
C VAL A 248 -4.27 -12.68 24.87
N LEU A 249 -4.20 -13.54 23.86
CA LEU A 249 -3.75 -14.91 24.03
C LEU A 249 -2.21 -15.00 24.01
N SER A 250 -1.68 -16.12 24.48
CA SER A 250 -0.27 -16.48 24.30
C SER A 250 -0.19 -17.71 23.40
N LEU A 251 0.73 -17.72 22.44
CA LEU A 251 1.03 -18.95 21.71
C LEU A 251 1.56 -19.99 22.70
N ALA A 252 0.95 -21.17 22.72
CA ALA A 252 1.51 -22.30 23.43
C ALA A 252 2.78 -22.75 22.68
N ILE A 253 3.95 -22.44 23.22
CA ILE A 253 5.21 -22.96 22.70
C ILE A 253 5.34 -24.40 23.23
N CYS A 254 4.90 -25.37 22.44
CA CYS A 254 5.13 -26.78 22.72
C CYS A 254 6.62 -27.06 22.48
N THR A 255 7.41 -27.13 23.55
CA THR A 255 8.86 -27.35 23.50
C THR A 255 9.27 -28.82 23.34
N GLY A 256 8.30 -29.74 23.20
CA GLY A 256 8.53 -31.16 22.94
C GLY A 256 8.37 -31.53 21.46
N SER A 257 9.37 -32.20 20.86
CA SER A 257 9.25 -32.80 19.53
C SER A 257 8.18 -33.88 19.44
N ASP A 258 7.79 -34.47 20.57
CA ASP A 258 6.79 -35.54 20.66
C ASP A 258 5.37 -34.97 20.68
N ASP A 259 5.14 -33.84 21.39
CA ASP A 259 3.83 -33.16 21.44
C ASP A 259 3.46 -32.49 20.11
N LEU A 260 4.45 -31.99 19.36
CA LEU A 260 4.20 -31.38 18.04
C LEU A 260 3.68 -32.40 17.02
N ASN A 261 4.09 -33.68 17.13
CA ASN A 261 3.54 -34.74 16.28
C ASN A 261 2.11 -35.09 16.70
N GLU A 262 1.80 -35.13 17.99
CA GLU A 262 0.46 -35.45 18.50
C GLU A 262 -0.55 -34.32 18.20
N VAL A 263 -0.12 -33.06 18.30
CA VAL A 263 -0.91 -31.88 17.92
C VAL A 263 -1.02 -31.74 16.40
N ALA A 264 0.03 -32.05 15.63
CA ALA A 264 -0.05 -32.07 14.17
C ALA A 264 -0.92 -33.21 13.63
N GLU A 265 -0.94 -34.37 14.28
CA GLU A 265 -1.86 -35.47 13.98
C GLU A 265 -3.32 -35.08 14.26
N HIS A 266 -3.59 -34.35 15.35
CA HIS A 266 -4.94 -33.84 15.64
C HIS A 266 -5.39 -32.72 14.70
N LEU A 267 -4.47 -31.84 14.26
CA LEU A 267 -4.76 -30.79 13.27
C LEU A 267 -4.91 -31.34 11.84
N HIS A 268 -4.29 -32.49 11.53
CA HIS A 268 -4.44 -33.16 10.23
C HIS A 268 -5.86 -33.68 9.96
N PHE A 269 -6.68 -33.86 11.01
CA PHE A 269 -8.10 -34.20 10.87
C PHE A 269 -9.02 -32.98 10.65
N ALA A 270 -8.50 -31.75 10.75
CA ALA A 270 -9.31 -30.53 10.76
C ALA A 270 -9.12 -29.59 9.54
N ASP A 271 -8.21 -29.87 8.59
CA ASP A 271 -7.97 -28.99 7.43
C ASP A 271 -8.00 -29.74 6.07
N PRO A 272 -8.95 -29.42 5.15
CA PRO A 272 -9.01 -30.01 3.81
C PRO A 272 -7.96 -29.50 2.81
N PHE A 273 -7.11 -28.52 3.15
CA PHE A 273 -6.26 -27.84 2.16
C PHE A 273 -4.74 -27.78 2.45
N GLY A 274 -4.25 -28.60 3.38
CA GLY A 274 -2.83 -28.61 3.77
C GLY A 274 -1.90 -29.47 2.90
N ARG A 275 -1.39 -28.94 1.77
CA ARG A 275 -0.08 -29.35 1.20
C ARG A 275 0.61 -28.14 0.60
N HIS A 276 1.65 -27.61 1.26
CA HIS A 276 2.91 -27.15 0.62
C HIS A 276 3.97 -26.49 1.55
N ALA A 277 3.74 -26.29 2.86
CA ALA A 277 4.66 -25.46 3.65
C ALA A 277 5.79 -26.17 4.46
N LEU A 278 5.84 -27.51 4.56
CA LEU A 278 6.75 -28.21 5.47
C LEU A 278 8.07 -28.74 4.85
N ARG A 279 8.69 -28.01 3.93
CA ARG A 279 9.94 -28.48 3.28
C ARG A 279 11.08 -27.47 3.16
N ARG A 280 11.30 -26.59 4.15
CA ARG A 280 12.53 -25.75 4.18
C ARG A 280 13.05 -25.42 5.59
N ARG A 281 13.37 -26.41 6.43
CA ARG A 281 14.18 -26.14 7.65
C ARG A 281 15.12 -27.24 8.14
N HIS A 282 15.58 -28.14 7.25
CA HIS A 282 16.55 -29.20 7.63
C HIS A 282 17.94 -29.12 6.98
N ARG A 283 18.39 -27.95 6.49
CA ARG A 283 19.69 -27.86 5.79
C ARG A 283 20.74 -26.88 6.34
N ARG A 284 20.63 -26.43 7.59
CA ARG A 284 21.68 -25.60 8.21
C ARG A 284 21.97 -25.99 9.66
N LEU A 285 22.37 -27.24 9.89
CA LEU A 285 23.14 -27.64 11.08
C LEU A 285 24.05 -28.81 10.70
N ARG A 286 25.02 -28.53 9.81
CA ARG A 286 26.27 -29.28 9.66
C ARG A 286 27.29 -28.37 8.97
N ARG A 287 28.03 -27.61 9.77
CA ARG A 287 29.41 -27.18 9.55
C ARG A 287 29.95 -26.61 10.85
#